data_AF-F6EFP3-F1
#
_entry.id   AF-F6EFP3-F1
#
_cell.length_a   1.000
_cell.length_b   1.000
_cell.length_c   1.000
_cell.angle_alpha   90.00
_cell.angle_beta   90.00
_cell.angle_gamma   90.00
#
_symmetry.space_group_name_H-M   'P 1'
#
loop_
_entity.id
_entity.type
_entity.pdbx_description
1 polymer ?
#
loop_
_entity_poly.entity_id
_entity_poly.type
_entity_poly.pdbx_seq_one_letter_code
_entity_poly.pdbx_strand_id
1 'polypeptide(L)'
;MNDELFAANALDKEITETLQGHPPTGTDPRVLWLAASIRTNPPAALERRVARIAAQQARHRWRSFQIVAASLAALFILHGLSGFFAGEWIASNLREPFSRHAAFEAGLAFVAAGAAVGAGAIRRRWAPVSVAAGTPLGVLLATHGVRELAVFPYGAALHLTEGALAIALFVIWIRNHRYTKAGRHEEKS
;
A
#
# COMPACT_ATOMS: atom_id res chain seq x y z
N MET A 1 -28.38 -40.43 -32.82
CA MET A 1 -27.79 -41.52 -32.02
C MET A 1 -26.27 -41.54 -32.07
N ASN A 2 -25.62 -41.30 -33.23
CA ASN A 2 -24.15 -41.22 -33.29
C ASN A 2 -23.56 -39.93 -32.69
N ASP A 3 -24.27 -38.80 -32.77
CA ASP A 3 -23.76 -37.50 -32.29
C ASP A 3 -23.71 -37.41 -30.76
N GLU A 4 -24.68 -37.99 -30.06
CA GLU A 4 -24.71 -38.05 -28.59
C GLU A 4 -23.57 -38.92 -28.06
N LEU A 5 -23.26 -40.03 -28.73
CA LEU A 5 -22.16 -40.92 -28.35
C LEU A 5 -20.80 -40.23 -28.55
N PHE A 6 -20.68 -39.43 -29.61
CA PHE A 6 -19.47 -38.64 -29.89
C PHE A 6 -19.28 -37.52 -28.87
N ALA A 7 -20.37 -36.82 -28.51
CA ALA A 7 -20.35 -35.79 -27.48
C ALA A 7 -19.99 -36.35 -26.10
N ALA A 8 -20.55 -37.52 -25.74
CA ALA A 8 -20.23 -38.20 -24.49
C ALA A 8 -18.74 -38.60 -24.42
N ASN A 9 -18.20 -39.20 -25.49
CA ASN A 9 -16.78 -39.56 -25.55
C ASN A 9 -15.84 -38.34 -25.49
N ALA A 10 -16.24 -37.22 -26.09
CA ALA A 10 -15.49 -35.98 -26.03
C ALA A 10 -15.45 -35.42 -24.59
N LEU A 11 -16.59 -35.45 -23.89
CA LEU A 11 -16.69 -35.02 -22.49
C LEU A 11 -15.87 -35.92 -21.56
N ASP A 12 -15.92 -37.24 -21.73
CA ASP A 12 -15.13 -38.19 -20.94
C ASP A 12 -13.62 -37.97 -21.11
N LYS A 13 -13.20 -37.68 -22.35
CA LYS A 13 -11.80 -37.31 -22.65
C LYS A 13 -11.42 -36.00 -21.98
N GLU A 14 -12.26 -34.98 -22.06
CA GLU A 14 -12.06 -33.68 -21.40
C GLU A 14 -11.95 -33.81 -19.87
N ILE A 15 -12.83 -34.61 -19.25
CA ILE A 15 -12.79 -34.92 -17.81
C ILE A 15 -11.48 -35.62 -17.46
N THR A 16 -11.07 -36.61 -18.24
CA THR A 16 -9.84 -37.39 -17.98
C THR A 16 -8.59 -36.51 -18.07
N GLU A 17 -8.45 -35.72 -19.13
CA GLU A 17 -7.31 -34.81 -19.33
C GLU A 17 -7.28 -33.72 -18.25
N THR A 18 -8.45 -33.20 -17.88
CA THR A 18 -8.60 -32.25 -16.78
C THR A 18 -8.22 -32.86 -15.44
N LEU A 19 -8.64 -34.08 -15.12
CA LEU A 19 -8.24 -34.76 -13.87
C LEU A 19 -6.73 -35.04 -13.83
N GLN A 20 -6.11 -35.32 -14.98
CA GLN A 20 -4.67 -35.57 -15.11
C GLN A 20 -3.79 -34.30 -15.08
N GLY A 21 -4.36 -33.10 -14.97
CA GLY A 21 -3.56 -31.86 -14.90
C GLY A 21 -3.34 -31.14 -16.23
N HIS A 22 -3.93 -31.63 -17.32
CA HIS A 22 -3.72 -31.11 -18.67
C HIS A 22 -5.04 -30.68 -19.30
N PRO A 23 -5.78 -29.70 -18.72
CA PRO A 23 -7.05 -29.29 -19.28
C PRO A 23 -6.86 -28.68 -20.69
N PRO A 24 -7.62 -29.14 -21.70
CA PRO A 24 -7.65 -28.53 -23.02
C PRO A 24 -7.94 -27.04 -23.01
N THR A 25 -7.48 -26.34 -24.04
CA THR A 25 -7.85 -24.93 -24.27
C THR A 25 -9.35 -24.85 -24.55
N GLY A 26 -10.13 -24.26 -23.63
CA GLY A 26 -11.58 -24.14 -23.75
C GLY A 26 -12.41 -25.12 -22.92
N THR A 27 -11.79 -25.90 -22.01
CA THR A 27 -12.50 -26.76 -21.04
C THR A 27 -13.62 -26.02 -20.32
N ASP A 28 -14.76 -26.68 -20.12
CA ASP A 28 -15.90 -26.15 -19.37
C ASP A 28 -15.46 -25.74 -17.94
N PRO A 29 -15.71 -24.49 -17.52
CA PRO A 29 -15.45 -24.03 -16.15
C PRO A 29 -16.02 -24.93 -15.05
N ARG A 30 -17.14 -25.62 -15.31
CA ARG A 30 -17.76 -26.57 -14.37
C ARG A 30 -16.93 -27.84 -14.19
N VAL A 31 -16.35 -28.36 -15.28
CA VAL A 31 -15.45 -29.52 -15.25
C VAL A 31 -14.15 -29.16 -14.52
N LEU A 32 -13.60 -27.96 -14.76
CA LEU A 32 -12.45 -27.44 -14.01
C LEU A 32 -12.74 -27.33 -12.51
N TRP A 33 -13.91 -26.79 -12.14
CA TRP A 33 -14.32 -26.65 -10.76
C TRP A 33 -14.51 -28.01 -10.07
N LEU A 34 -15.19 -28.96 -10.74
CA LEU A 34 -15.43 -30.29 -10.21
C LEU A 34 -14.11 -31.06 -10.05
N ALA A 35 -13.23 -31.02 -11.06
CA ALA A 35 -11.91 -31.62 -10.97
C ALA A 35 -11.06 -31.01 -9.84
N ALA A 36 -11.14 -29.70 -9.63
CA ALA A 36 -10.47 -29.03 -8.51
C ALA A 36 -11.04 -29.47 -7.15
N SER A 37 -12.35 -29.73 -7.05
CA SER A 37 -13.00 -30.20 -5.82
C SER A 37 -12.63 -31.64 -5.44
N ILE A 38 -12.24 -32.47 -6.41
CA ILE A 38 -11.90 -33.90 -6.22
C ILE A 38 -10.39 -34.08 -6.01
N ARG A 39 -9.55 -33.15 -6.47
CA ARG A 39 -8.10 -33.25 -6.28
C ARG A 39 -7.72 -33.14 -4.81
N THR A 40 -7.12 -34.21 -4.29
CA THR A 40 -6.35 -34.20 -3.04
C THR A 40 -5.09 -33.36 -3.17
N ASN A 41 -4.60 -32.85 -2.03
CA ASN A 41 -3.45 -31.96 -1.79
C ASN A 41 -2.61 -31.57 -3.04
N PRO A 42 -2.44 -30.27 -3.33
CA PRO A 42 -1.65 -29.82 -4.45
C PRO A 42 -0.22 -30.39 -4.39
N PRO A 43 0.41 -30.69 -5.54
CA PRO A 43 1.79 -31.18 -5.54
C PRO A 43 2.71 -30.22 -4.78
N ALA A 44 3.63 -30.75 -3.96
CA ALA A 44 4.55 -29.93 -3.15
C ALA A 44 5.37 -28.91 -3.97
N ALA A 45 5.56 -29.15 -5.27
CA ALA A 45 6.16 -28.18 -6.19
C ALA A 45 5.27 -26.95 -6.42
N LEU A 46 3.95 -27.14 -6.56
CA LEU A 46 2.98 -26.07 -6.72
C LEU A 46 2.82 -25.27 -5.43
N GLU A 47 2.73 -25.93 -4.27
CA GLU A 47 2.68 -25.26 -2.96
C GLU A 47 3.90 -24.36 -2.74
N ARG A 48 5.10 -24.87 -3.00
CA ARG A 48 6.35 -24.09 -2.90
C ARG A 48 6.35 -22.90 -3.86
N ARG A 49 5.81 -23.05 -5.08
CA ARG A 49 5.71 -21.96 -6.06
C ARG A 49 4.74 -20.89 -5.58
N VAL A 50 3.56 -21.27 -5.10
CA VAL A 50 2.55 -20.36 -4.54
C VAL A 50 3.11 -19.63 -3.32
N ALA A 51 3.74 -20.34 -2.38
CA ALA A 51 4.37 -19.75 -1.20
C ALA A 51 5.47 -18.73 -1.58
N ARG A 52 6.29 -19.04 -2.60
CA ARG A 52 7.33 -18.13 -3.10
C ARG A 52 6.73 -16.86 -3.70
N ILE A 53 5.68 -16.98 -4.52
CA ILE A 53 4.98 -15.85 -5.12
C ILE A 53 4.33 -14.99 -4.03
N ALA A 54 3.64 -15.61 -3.06
CA ALA A 54 3.02 -14.93 -1.94
C ALA A 54 4.06 -14.15 -1.09
N ALA A 55 5.20 -14.78 -0.79
CA ALA A 55 6.31 -14.14 -0.07
C ALA A 55 6.90 -12.96 -0.87
N GLN A 56 7.06 -13.11 -2.20
CA GLN A 56 7.52 -12.02 -3.05
C GLN A 56 6.54 -10.84 -3.07
N GLN A 57 5.24 -11.11 -3.22
CA GLN A 57 4.21 -10.08 -3.17
C GLN A 57 4.17 -9.38 -1.80
N ALA A 58 4.26 -10.13 -0.70
CA ALA A 58 4.32 -9.57 0.65
C ALA A 58 5.53 -8.65 0.84
N ARG A 59 6.70 -9.03 0.32
CA ARG A 59 7.92 -8.19 0.34
C ARG A 59 7.76 -6.92 -0.50
N HIS A 60 7.21 -7.00 -1.71
CA HIS A 60 6.97 -5.82 -2.54
C HIS A 60 6.02 -4.84 -1.86
N ARG A 61 4.89 -5.33 -1.34
CA ARG A 61 3.90 -4.51 -0.63
C ARG A 61 4.50 -3.82 0.60
N TRP A 62 5.38 -4.54 1.32
CA TRP A 62 6.10 -3.97 2.44
C TRP A 62 7.10 -2.89 1.98
N ARG A 63 7.89 -3.17 0.94
CA ARG A 63 8.86 -2.21 0.39
C ARG A 63 8.19 -0.92 -0.09
N SER A 64 7.02 -1.00 -0.72
CA SER A 64 6.24 0.19 -1.09
C SER A 64 5.84 1.02 0.12
N PHE A 65 5.39 0.39 1.21
CA PHE A 65 5.10 1.09 2.47
C PHE A 65 6.36 1.76 3.02
N GLN A 66 7.50 1.06 3.03
CA GLN A 66 8.76 1.60 3.54
C GLN A 66 9.22 2.84 2.76
N ILE A 67 9.14 2.78 1.42
CA ILE A 67 9.53 3.91 0.58
C ILE A 67 8.64 5.12 0.87
N VAL A 68 7.32 4.94 0.86
CA VAL A 68 6.37 6.04 1.11
C VAL A 68 6.55 6.61 2.52
N ALA A 69 6.68 5.76 3.53
CA ALA A 69 6.92 6.21 4.91
C ALA A 69 8.26 6.94 5.05
N ALA A 70 9.33 6.45 4.43
CA ALA A 70 10.64 7.10 4.46
C ALA A 70 10.62 8.46 3.76
N SER A 71 9.96 8.55 2.60
CA SER A 71 9.79 9.81 1.87
C SER A 71 8.99 10.82 2.68
N LEU A 72 7.85 10.43 3.26
CA LEU A 72 7.03 11.31 4.08
C LEU A 72 7.78 11.76 5.35
N ALA A 73 8.49 10.84 6.01
CA ALA A 73 9.33 11.16 7.16
C ALA A 73 10.42 12.17 6.81
N ALA A 74 11.10 11.99 5.67
CA ALA A 74 12.11 12.92 5.21
C ALA A 74 11.52 14.30 4.92
N LEU A 75 10.34 14.38 4.28
CA LEU A 75 9.67 15.66 4.04
C LEU A 75 9.30 16.37 5.35
N PHE A 76 8.70 15.69 6.31
CA PHE A 76 8.40 16.30 7.62
C PHE A 76 9.65 16.77 8.35
N ILE A 77 10.74 16.00 8.32
CA ILE A 77 12.00 16.43 8.93
C ILE A 77 12.54 17.68 8.22
N LEU A 78 12.55 17.68 6.88
CA LEU A 78 13.02 18.83 6.10
C LEU A 78 12.13 20.07 6.29
N HIS A 79 10.82 19.88 6.40
CA HIS A 79 9.86 20.93 6.75
C HIS A 79 10.17 21.49 8.15
N GLY A 80 10.38 20.62 9.13
CA GLY A 80 10.72 21.05 10.48
C GLY A 80 12.04 21.83 10.52
N LEU A 81 13.05 21.36 9.78
CA LEU A 81 14.34 22.04 9.66
C LEU A 81 14.23 23.37 8.91
N SER A 82 13.41 23.47 7.85
CA SER A 82 13.21 24.73 7.13
C SER A 82 12.58 25.79 8.03
N GLY A 83 11.73 25.41 8.99
CA GLY A 83 11.23 26.31 10.02
C GLY A 83 12.33 26.98 10.85
N PHE A 84 13.43 26.28 11.12
CA PHE A 84 14.58 26.82 11.87
C PHE A 84 15.42 27.80 11.07
N PHE A 85 15.66 27.50 9.78
CA PHE A 85 16.62 28.25 8.97
C PHE A 85 15.98 29.27 8.03
N ALA A 86 14.75 29.03 7.60
CA ALA A 86 14.06 29.80 6.57
C ALA A 86 12.76 30.44 7.06
N GLY A 87 12.37 30.27 8.33
CA GLY A 87 11.09 30.77 8.84
C GLY A 87 10.88 32.28 8.64
N GLU A 88 11.92 33.09 8.84
CA GLU A 88 11.88 34.55 8.62
C GLU A 88 11.74 34.90 7.13
N TRP A 89 12.42 34.14 6.25
CA TRP A 89 12.28 34.29 4.81
C TRP A 89 10.88 33.86 4.33
N ILE A 90 10.31 32.77 4.87
CA ILE A 90 8.95 32.32 4.55
C ILE A 90 7.93 33.38 4.97
N ALA A 91 8.00 33.86 6.22
CA ALA A 91 7.09 34.86 6.74
C ALA A 91 7.13 36.17 5.93
N SER A 92 8.31 36.61 5.50
CA SER A 92 8.44 37.80 4.65
C SER A 92 7.85 37.61 3.24
N ASN A 93 7.97 36.42 2.64
CA ASN A 93 7.29 36.12 1.36
C ASN A 93 5.76 36.08 1.51
N LEU A 94 5.25 35.61 2.64
CA LEU A 94 3.82 35.57 2.95
C LEU A 94 3.27 36.93 3.44
N ARG A 95 4.15 37.91 3.70
CA ARG A 95 3.82 39.21 4.32
C ARG A 95 3.14 39.06 5.68
N GLU A 96 3.54 38.04 6.43
CA GLU A 96 3.01 37.73 7.75
C GLU A 96 4.04 38.08 8.85
N PRO A 97 3.58 38.41 10.08
CA PRO A 97 4.49 38.65 11.19
C PRO A 97 5.23 37.36 11.56
N PHE A 98 6.56 37.43 11.65
CA PHE A 98 7.39 36.29 12.05
C PHE A 98 7.42 36.13 13.57
N SER A 99 7.03 34.94 14.05
CA SER A 99 7.25 34.51 15.44
C SER A 99 8.30 33.41 15.49
N ARG A 100 9.50 33.74 15.95
CA ARG A 100 10.61 32.78 16.09
C ARG A 100 10.26 31.61 17.00
N HIS A 101 9.52 31.86 18.08
CA HIS A 101 9.13 30.82 19.03
C HIS A 101 8.17 29.82 18.39
N ALA A 102 7.13 30.29 17.72
CA ALA A 102 6.18 29.44 17.02
C ALA A 102 6.85 28.62 15.90
N ALA A 103 7.76 29.26 15.13
CA ALA A 103 8.50 28.58 14.07
C ALA A 103 9.41 27.46 14.63
N PHE A 104 10.03 27.69 15.78
CA PHE A 104 10.86 26.69 16.45
C PHE A 104 10.04 25.52 17.00
N GLU A 105 8.93 25.79 17.69
CA GLU A 105 8.06 24.74 18.24
C GLU A 105 7.41 23.90 17.14
N ALA A 106 6.90 24.55 16.08
CA ALA A 106 6.39 23.87 14.90
C ALA A 106 7.49 23.02 14.25
N GLY A 107 8.70 23.54 14.13
CA GLY A 107 9.85 22.83 13.59
C GLY A 107 10.14 21.53 14.35
N LEU A 108 10.18 21.58 15.68
CA LEU A 108 10.35 20.41 16.53
C LEU A 108 9.20 19.40 16.38
N ALA A 109 7.95 19.88 16.30
CA ALA A 109 6.79 19.02 16.11
C ALA A 109 6.86 18.25 14.79
N PHE A 110 7.27 18.90 13.69
CA PHE A 110 7.45 18.25 12.39
C PHE A 110 8.58 17.22 12.40
N VAL A 111 9.71 17.53 13.05
CA VAL A 111 10.80 16.55 13.21
C VAL A 111 10.34 15.32 14.00
N ALA A 112 9.60 15.53 15.09
CA ALA A 112 9.04 14.43 15.89
C ALA A 112 8.02 13.60 15.11
N ALA A 113 7.12 14.24 14.36
CA ALA A 113 6.18 13.57 13.48
C ALA A 113 6.91 12.75 12.40
N GLY A 114 7.96 13.32 11.80
CA GLY A 114 8.83 12.64 10.84
C GLY A 114 9.48 11.39 11.43
N ALA A 115 9.99 11.46 12.66
CA ALA A 115 10.54 10.30 13.36
C ALA A 115 9.48 9.20 13.60
N ALA A 116 8.26 9.57 14.02
CA ALA A 116 7.16 8.64 14.22
C ALA A 116 6.71 7.96 12.91
N VAL A 117 6.66 8.72 11.81
CA VAL A 117 6.41 8.18 10.46
C VAL A 117 7.55 7.26 10.01
N GLY A 118 8.80 7.65 10.24
CA GLY A 118 9.98 6.87 9.87
C GLY A 118 10.09 5.52 10.61
N ALA A 119 9.58 5.43 11.84
CA ALA A 119 9.58 4.18 12.62
C ALA A 119 8.93 3.00 11.87
N GLY A 120 7.86 3.28 11.11
CA GLY A 120 7.18 2.29 10.28
C GLY A 120 8.01 1.86 9.07
N ALA A 121 8.84 2.74 8.49
CA ALA A 121 9.76 2.34 7.43
C ALA A 121 10.81 1.31 7.94
N ILE A 122 11.20 1.40 9.21
CA ILE A 122 12.20 0.52 9.83
C ILE A 122 11.57 -0.80 10.28
N ARG A 123 10.45 -0.77 11.00
CA ARG A 123 9.80 -2.00 11.49
C ARG A 123 8.29 -1.99 11.28
N ARG A 124 7.78 -3.08 10.69
CA ARG A 124 6.35 -3.29 10.37
C ARG A 124 5.39 -3.12 11.54
N ARG A 125 5.81 -3.46 12.76
CA ARG A 125 4.97 -3.29 13.96
C ARG A 125 4.63 -1.83 14.27
N TRP A 126 5.44 -0.87 13.80
CA TRP A 126 5.21 0.56 13.99
C TRP A 126 4.37 1.19 12.88
N ALA A 127 3.98 0.44 11.85
CA ALA A 127 3.16 0.95 10.75
C ALA A 127 1.87 1.67 11.22
N PRO A 128 1.13 1.20 12.24
CA PRO A 128 -0.04 1.93 12.74
C PRO A 128 0.30 3.31 13.30
N VAL A 129 1.44 3.43 14.01
CA VAL A 129 1.91 4.71 14.56
C VAL A 129 2.27 5.68 13.44
N SER A 130 2.97 5.19 12.42
CA SER A 130 3.33 6.00 11.25
C SER A 130 2.10 6.50 10.50
N VAL A 131 1.08 5.67 10.35
CA VAL A 131 -0.19 6.06 9.73
C VAL A 131 -0.94 7.07 10.59
N ALA A 132 -1.03 6.83 11.91
CA ALA A 132 -1.74 7.71 12.83
C ALA A 132 -1.10 9.09 12.95
N ALA A 133 0.24 9.17 12.95
CA ALA A 133 0.96 10.43 12.97
C ALA A 133 0.97 11.12 11.59
N GLY A 134 1.28 10.38 10.53
CA GLY A 134 1.53 10.96 9.21
C GLY A 134 0.28 11.32 8.42
N THR A 135 -0.78 10.51 8.53
CA THR A 135 -1.95 10.67 7.66
C THR A 135 -2.74 11.94 7.98
N PRO A 136 -3.15 12.19 9.26
CA PRO A 136 -3.91 13.40 9.58
C PRO A 136 -3.10 14.66 9.29
N LEU A 137 -1.82 14.66 9.65
CA LEU A 137 -0.93 15.81 9.45
C LEU A 137 -0.74 16.11 7.96
N GLY A 138 -0.42 15.11 7.14
CA GLY A 138 -0.25 15.32 5.69
C GLY A 138 -1.53 15.75 4.98
N VAL A 139 -2.70 15.25 5.42
CA VAL A 139 -3.99 15.71 4.87
C VAL A 139 -4.23 17.18 5.21
N LEU A 140 -3.98 17.60 6.47
CA LEU A 140 -4.10 19.00 6.86
C LEU A 140 -3.15 19.90 6.04
N LEU A 141 -1.91 19.47 5.85
CA LEU A 141 -0.94 20.19 5.01
C LEU A 141 -1.45 20.32 3.58
N ALA A 142 -1.89 19.24 2.93
CA ALA A 142 -2.44 19.36 1.58
C ALA A 142 -3.64 20.31 1.51
N THR A 143 -4.56 20.29 2.49
CA THR A 143 -5.67 21.27 2.51
C THR A 143 -5.19 22.71 2.63
N HIS A 144 -4.08 22.94 3.35
CA HIS A 144 -3.44 24.24 3.45
C HIS A 144 -2.76 24.62 2.12
N GLY A 145 -1.97 23.72 1.52
CA GLY A 145 -1.28 23.93 0.26
C GLY A 145 -2.21 24.29 -0.91
N VAL A 146 -3.41 23.71 -0.97
CA VAL A 146 -4.44 24.11 -1.96
C VAL A 146 -4.76 25.61 -1.87
N ARG A 147 -4.80 26.17 -0.65
CA ARG A 147 -5.10 27.59 -0.42
C ARG A 147 -3.93 28.50 -0.76
N GLU A 148 -2.70 27.98 -0.70
CA GLU A 148 -1.46 28.73 -0.95
C GLU A 148 -1.02 28.76 -2.41
N LEU A 149 -1.65 28.00 -3.31
CA LEU A 149 -1.23 27.88 -4.72
C LEU A 149 -1.03 29.22 -5.44
N ALA A 150 -1.83 30.23 -5.11
CA ALA A 150 -1.77 31.56 -5.72
C ALA A 150 -0.75 32.50 -5.05
N VAL A 151 -0.29 32.21 -3.83
CA VAL A 151 0.47 33.14 -2.98
C VAL A 151 1.89 32.63 -2.74
N PHE A 152 2.06 31.32 -2.53
CA PHE A 152 3.35 30.70 -2.31
C PHE A 152 3.43 29.30 -2.96
N PRO A 153 3.66 29.24 -4.29
CA PRO A 153 3.64 27.99 -5.05
C PRO A 153 4.63 26.93 -4.54
N TYR A 154 5.79 27.35 -4.02
CA TYR A 154 6.78 26.44 -3.45
C TYR A 154 6.27 25.73 -2.19
N GLY A 155 5.65 26.46 -1.26
CA GLY A 155 5.01 25.88 -0.08
C GLY A 155 3.83 24.99 -0.45
N ALA A 156 2.98 25.47 -1.37
CA ALA A 156 1.87 24.69 -1.88
C ALA A 156 2.32 23.34 -2.47
N ALA A 157 3.39 23.32 -3.29
CA ALA A 157 3.92 22.09 -3.87
C ALA A 157 4.43 21.11 -2.80
N LEU A 158 5.13 21.61 -1.77
CA LEU A 158 5.59 20.79 -0.64
C LEU A 158 4.40 20.17 0.10
N HIS A 159 3.45 21.00 0.52
CA HIS A 159 2.25 20.60 1.26
C HIS A 159 1.40 19.57 0.50
N LEU A 160 1.21 19.76 -0.81
CA LEU A 160 0.49 18.80 -1.66
C LEU A 160 1.23 17.48 -1.79
N THR A 161 2.56 17.50 -1.88
CA THR A 161 3.39 16.29 -1.94
C THR A 161 3.31 15.50 -0.63
N GLU A 162 3.38 16.19 0.51
CA GLU A 162 3.20 15.59 1.84
C GLU A 162 1.84 14.92 1.97
N GLY A 163 0.76 15.58 1.54
CA GLY A 163 -0.57 14.98 1.56
C GLY A 163 -0.75 13.80 0.60
N ALA A 164 -0.16 13.87 -0.60
CA ALA A 164 -0.20 12.75 -1.54
C ALA A 164 0.50 11.50 -0.95
N LEU A 165 1.66 11.68 -0.32
CA LEU A 165 2.38 10.60 0.36
C LEU A 165 1.63 10.08 1.58
N ALA A 166 0.99 10.95 2.36
CA ALA A 166 0.14 10.57 3.49
C ALA A 166 -1.05 9.71 3.07
N ILE A 167 -1.75 10.09 1.99
CA ILE A 167 -2.85 9.30 1.41
C ILE A 167 -2.31 7.96 0.92
N ALA A 168 -1.18 7.95 0.19
CA ALA A 168 -0.56 6.72 -0.28
C ALA A 168 -0.19 5.78 0.88
N LEU A 169 0.37 6.32 1.96
CA LEU A 169 0.74 5.57 3.17
C LEU A 169 -0.49 4.87 3.77
N PHE A 170 -1.59 5.60 3.92
CA PHE A 170 -2.86 5.09 4.45
C PHE A 170 -3.47 4.01 3.55
N VAL A 171 -3.53 4.25 2.24
CA VAL A 171 -4.09 3.30 1.26
C VAL A 171 -3.29 2.00 1.23
N ILE A 172 -1.95 2.08 1.23
CA ILE A 172 -1.08 0.89 1.27
C ILE A 172 -1.30 0.12 2.57
N TRP A 173 -1.41 0.82 3.71
CA TRP A 173 -1.67 0.19 5.00
C TRP A 173 -3.01 -0.55 5.03
N ILE A 174 -4.11 0.09 4.59
CA ILE A 174 -5.43 -0.56 4.51
C ILE A 174 -5.38 -1.79 3.62
N ARG A 175 -4.80 -1.67 2.42
CA ARG A 175 -4.69 -2.79 1.47
C ARG A 175 -3.97 -3.96 2.14
N ASN A 176 -2.80 -3.71 2.75
CA ASN A 176 -2.03 -4.75 3.45
C ASN A 176 -2.81 -5.37 4.62
N HIS A 177 -3.58 -4.57 5.36
CA HIS A 177 -4.31 -5.06 6.52
C HIS A 177 -5.50 -5.96 6.12
N ARG A 178 -6.22 -5.61 5.04
CA ARG A 178 -7.35 -6.39 4.50
C ARG A 178 -6.91 -7.79 4.03
N TYR A 179 -5.82 -7.90 3.29
CA TYR A 179 -5.31 -9.21 2.84
C TYR A 179 -4.87 -10.12 3.99
N THR A 180 -4.36 -9.55 5.09
CA THR A 180 -3.96 -10.33 6.26
C THR A 180 -5.17 -10.81 7.09
N LYS A 181 -6.34 -10.16 6.97
CA LYS A 181 -7.59 -10.60 7.62
C LYS A 181 -8.30 -11.68 6.80
N ALA A 182 -8.35 -11.55 5.47
CA ALA A 182 -9.01 -12.52 4.59
C ALA A 182 -8.44 -13.94 4.75
N GLY A 183 -7.11 -14.10 4.70
CA GLY A 183 -6.49 -15.42 4.88
C GLY A 183 -6.66 -16.05 6.28
N ARG A 184 -7.02 -15.27 7.30
CA ARG A 184 -7.31 -15.78 8.66
C ARG A 184 -8.76 -16.24 8.85
N HIS A 185 -9.67 -15.80 7.97
CA HIS A 185 -11.06 -16.26 7.99
C HIS A 185 -11.23 -17.57 7.23
N GLU A 186 -10.48 -17.78 6.15
CA GLU A 186 -10.47 -19.03 5.39
C GLU A 186 -9.90 -20.21 6.19
N GLU A 187 -9.02 -19.97 7.15
CA GLU A 187 -8.40 -21.00 8.00
C GLU A 187 -9.27 -21.46 9.18
N LYS A 188 -10.39 -20.76 9.45
CA LYS A 188 -11.31 -21.02 10.57
C LYS A 188 -12.70 -21.49 10.15
N SER A 189 -12.94 -21.60 8.85
CA SER A 189 -14.15 -22.18 8.25
C SER A 189 -13.92 -23.63 7.87
#